data_AF-A0A2E9SX27-F1
#
_entry.id   AF-A0A2E9SX27-F1
#
_cell.length_a   1.000
_cell.length_b   1.000
_cell.length_c   1.000
_cell.angle_alpha   90.00
_cell.angle_beta   90.00
_cell.angle_gamma   90.00
#
_symmetry.space_group_name_H-M   'P 1'
#
loop_
_entity.id
_entity.type
_entity.pdbx_description
1 polymer ?
#
loop_
_entity_poly.entity_id
_entity_poly.type
_entity_poly.pdbx_seq_one_letter_code
_entity_poly.pdbx_strand_id
1 'polypeptide(L)'
;MPNALNTQLDTLSTLQLRRLAELKNINATYQLAMRFLQKGDYSAAQLWWQTQFDSFSPLQQQRLADHLAADQQWQAISMLWRSGQLPNGNAKQSWYLRQSMATANISPQYAEQHQFVLSLNDLKAQPQCHFNVLMMTDHADGIATLKLFKQRYESKPEPSINSFCFSEVVYVANQFQCNSSDNVLQCDWYQAEDYTWPAGFDFIVMMSEQGSANVRGGIMHINSTQPYAVFLHELMHFNGFEDEYTLPTQKQQWLCQQQGHVAPNLFIARQLKPPIGWQKSIACNNNLAYKPSPDWSIMQYQLMGLSEQYRQLWQKQINQPLTKPVRFLDYFAFLGLKPSITMASTKHSFSD
;
A
#
# COMPACT_ATOMS: atom_id res chain seq x y z
N MET A 1 -15.66 4.90 37.91
CA MET A 1 -15.99 3.78 38.82
C MET A 1 -16.75 2.74 38.00
N PRO A 2 -16.24 1.53 37.74
CA PRO A 2 -17.07 0.46 37.21
C PRO A 2 -18.17 0.18 38.24
N ASN A 3 -19.44 0.28 37.86
CA ASN A 3 -20.56 -0.01 38.74
C ASN A 3 -20.45 -1.50 39.14
N ALA A 4 -20.46 -1.82 40.44
CA ALA A 4 -20.25 -3.18 40.97
C ALA A 4 -21.20 -4.26 40.40
N LEU A 5 -22.30 -3.84 39.77
CA LEU A 5 -23.20 -4.72 39.01
C LEU A 5 -22.59 -5.28 37.72
N ASN A 6 -21.72 -4.53 37.03
CA ASN A 6 -21.17 -4.97 35.74
C ASN A 6 -20.18 -6.12 35.89
N THR A 7 -19.38 -6.14 36.95
CA THR A 7 -18.42 -7.21 37.24
C THR A 7 -19.10 -8.52 37.66
N GLN A 8 -20.33 -8.47 38.19
CA GLN A 8 -21.11 -9.66 38.52
C GLN A 8 -21.73 -10.33 37.29
N LEU A 9 -22.01 -9.58 36.22
CA LEU A 9 -22.59 -10.14 34.99
C LEU A 9 -21.57 -10.96 34.20
N ASP A 10 -20.28 -10.61 34.29
CA ASP A 10 -19.19 -11.29 33.58
C ASP A 10 -19.04 -12.76 34.00
N THR A 11 -19.41 -13.09 35.25
CA THR A 11 -19.31 -14.45 35.83
C THR A 11 -20.52 -15.33 35.55
N LEU A 12 -21.62 -14.76 35.06
CA LEU A 12 -22.84 -15.51 34.76
C LEU A 12 -22.66 -16.39 33.53
N SER A 13 -23.29 -17.57 33.53
CA SER A 13 -23.38 -18.44 32.35
C SER A 13 -24.18 -17.79 31.21
N THR A 14 -23.98 -18.24 29.97
CA THR A 14 -24.74 -17.74 28.81
C THR A 14 -26.25 -17.93 28.99
N LEU A 15 -26.67 -19.02 29.65
CA LEU A 15 -28.07 -19.27 29.95
C LEU A 15 -28.65 -18.25 30.94
N GLN A 16 -27.89 -17.91 31.98
CA GLN A 16 -28.29 -16.89 32.96
C GLN A 16 -28.37 -15.51 32.31
N LEU A 17 -27.37 -15.12 31.50
CA LEU A 17 -27.40 -13.86 30.75
C LEU A 17 -28.60 -13.80 29.80
N ARG A 18 -28.92 -14.89 29.09
CA ARG A 18 -30.10 -14.95 28.21
C ARG A 18 -31.40 -14.72 28.97
N ARG A 19 -31.59 -15.40 30.11
CA ARG A 19 -32.79 -15.19 30.94
C ARG A 19 -32.91 -13.74 31.41
N LEU A 20 -31.80 -13.11 31.81
CA LEU A 20 -31.80 -11.70 32.23
C LEU A 20 -32.07 -10.75 31.05
N ALA A 21 -31.52 -11.03 29.87
CA ALA A 21 -31.77 -10.27 28.65
C ALA A 21 -33.25 -10.36 28.21
N GLU A 22 -33.86 -11.55 28.31
CA GLU A 22 -35.30 -11.77 28.06
C GLU A 22 -36.18 -10.98 29.06
N LEU A 23 -35.68 -10.77 30.29
CA LEU A 23 -36.29 -9.88 31.28
C LEU A 23 -35.94 -8.39 31.06
N LYS A 24 -35.49 -8.01 29.86
CA LYS A 24 -35.14 -6.65 29.44
C LYS A 24 -33.99 -6.01 30.24
N ASN A 25 -33.10 -6.80 30.83
CA ASN A 25 -31.89 -6.27 31.46
C ASN A 25 -30.87 -5.89 30.37
N ILE A 26 -30.73 -4.58 30.12
CA ILE A 26 -29.87 -4.04 29.05
C ILE A 26 -28.39 -4.42 29.22
N ASN A 27 -27.87 -4.43 30.44
CA ASN A 27 -26.47 -4.82 30.67
C ASN A 27 -26.25 -6.31 30.42
N ALA A 28 -27.21 -7.17 30.77
CA ALA A 28 -27.15 -8.59 30.45
C ALA A 28 -27.25 -8.83 28.93
N THR A 29 -28.10 -8.08 28.23
CA THR A 29 -28.18 -8.10 26.76
C THR A 29 -26.85 -7.72 26.11
N TYR A 30 -26.23 -6.62 26.55
CA TYR A 30 -24.91 -6.20 26.07
C TYR A 30 -23.86 -7.30 26.33
N GLN A 31 -23.78 -7.83 27.55
CA GLN A 31 -22.79 -8.86 27.89
C GLN A 31 -23.00 -10.15 27.11
N LEU A 32 -24.25 -10.53 26.87
CA LEU A 32 -24.59 -11.67 26.03
C LEU A 32 -24.13 -11.46 24.58
N ALA A 33 -24.37 -10.28 24.01
CA ALA A 33 -23.91 -9.94 22.67
C ALA A 33 -22.38 -9.99 22.56
N MET A 34 -21.66 -9.35 23.50
CA MET A 34 -20.19 -9.39 23.54
C MET A 34 -19.65 -10.82 23.64
N ARG A 35 -20.29 -11.69 24.43
CA ARG A 35 -19.88 -13.09 24.54
C ARG A 35 -20.05 -13.87 23.24
N PHE A 36 -21.08 -13.57 22.45
CA PHE A 36 -21.24 -14.16 21.12
C PHE A 36 -20.19 -13.62 20.14
N LEU A 37 -19.91 -12.31 20.15
CA LEU A 37 -18.85 -11.70 19.34
C LEU A 37 -17.48 -12.34 19.64
N GLN A 38 -17.12 -12.50 20.91
CA GLN A 38 -15.87 -13.14 21.33
C GLN A 38 -15.75 -14.61 20.90
N LYS A 39 -16.88 -15.27 20.60
CA LYS A 39 -16.91 -16.65 20.08
C LYS A 39 -16.97 -16.70 18.55
N GLY A 40 -17.00 -15.56 17.86
CA GLY A 40 -17.19 -15.47 16.42
C GLY A 40 -18.63 -15.74 15.95
N ASP A 41 -19.61 -15.80 16.85
CA ASP A 41 -21.02 -16.00 16.48
C ASP A 41 -21.71 -14.65 16.25
N TYR A 42 -21.35 -14.00 15.14
CA TYR A 42 -21.79 -12.65 14.80
C TYR A 42 -23.29 -12.54 14.58
N SER A 43 -23.90 -13.57 13.98
CA SER A 43 -25.35 -13.63 13.77
C SER A 43 -26.10 -13.69 15.09
N ALA A 44 -25.68 -14.54 16.04
CA ALA A 44 -26.31 -14.57 17.36
C ALA A 44 -26.07 -13.26 18.11
N ALA A 45 -24.86 -12.69 18.05
CA ALA A 45 -24.58 -11.40 18.67
C ALA A 45 -25.52 -10.30 18.15
N GLN A 46 -25.70 -10.21 16.83
CA GLN A 46 -26.54 -9.21 16.17
C GLN A 46 -27.98 -9.24 16.66
N LEU A 47 -28.55 -10.43 16.90
CA LEU A 47 -29.90 -10.56 17.46
C LEU A 47 -30.06 -9.86 18.82
N TRP A 48 -28.99 -9.80 19.62
CA TRP A 48 -29.02 -9.22 20.96
C TRP A 48 -28.68 -7.74 20.98
N TRP A 49 -27.76 -7.27 20.13
CA TRP A 49 -27.34 -5.86 20.18
C TRP A 49 -28.10 -4.94 19.24
N GLN A 50 -28.54 -5.40 18.06
CA GLN A 50 -28.99 -4.51 16.98
C GLN A 50 -30.18 -3.63 17.37
N THR A 51 -31.21 -4.21 17.99
CA THR A 51 -32.44 -3.48 18.37
C THR A 51 -32.29 -2.70 19.67
N GLN A 52 -31.21 -2.93 20.42
CA GLN A 52 -30.98 -2.36 21.76
C GLN A 52 -29.77 -1.42 21.79
N PHE A 53 -29.10 -1.21 20.66
CA PHE A 53 -27.83 -0.49 20.60
C PHE A 53 -27.92 0.92 21.22
N ASP A 54 -29.00 1.65 20.92
CA ASP A 54 -29.25 3.00 21.48
C ASP A 54 -29.50 3.01 22.99
N SER A 55 -29.92 1.87 23.54
CA SER A 55 -30.13 1.72 24.99
C SER A 55 -28.83 1.40 25.74
N PHE A 56 -27.74 1.07 25.04
CA PHE A 56 -26.44 0.87 25.65
C PHE A 56 -25.77 2.19 26.05
N SER A 57 -24.97 2.17 27.11
CA SER A 57 -24.15 3.33 27.45
C SER A 57 -23.17 3.67 26.31
N PRO A 58 -22.74 4.94 26.17
CA PRO A 58 -21.78 5.33 25.13
C PRO A 58 -20.51 4.48 25.11
N LEU A 59 -20.01 4.09 26.30
CA LEU A 59 -18.84 3.22 26.42
C LEU A 59 -19.10 1.80 25.89
N GLN A 60 -20.29 1.25 26.13
CA GLN A 60 -20.71 -0.06 25.61
C GLN A 60 -20.87 0.00 24.08
N GLN A 61 -21.51 1.04 23.56
CA GLN A 61 -21.64 1.28 22.12
C GLN A 61 -20.27 1.33 21.45
N GLN A 62 -19.34 2.10 22.01
CA GLN A 62 -17.98 2.21 21.49
C GLN A 62 -17.25 0.87 21.52
N ARG A 63 -17.25 0.17 22.66
CA ARG A 63 -16.59 -1.15 22.77
C ARG A 63 -17.15 -2.19 21.82
N LEU A 64 -18.47 -2.21 21.64
CA LEU A 64 -19.11 -3.13 20.70
C LEU A 64 -18.73 -2.79 19.26
N ALA A 65 -18.77 -1.51 18.88
CA ALA A 65 -18.37 -1.06 17.56
C ALA A 65 -16.88 -1.34 17.29
N ASP A 66 -16.00 -1.12 18.27
CA ASP A 66 -14.57 -1.41 18.17
C ASP A 66 -14.32 -2.91 17.99
N HIS A 67 -15.05 -3.77 18.71
CA HIS A 67 -14.98 -5.23 18.54
C HIS A 67 -15.45 -5.65 17.14
N LEU A 68 -16.56 -5.10 16.66
CA LEU A 68 -17.07 -5.37 15.30
C LEU A 68 -16.05 -4.96 14.22
N ALA A 69 -15.40 -3.80 14.38
CA ALA A 69 -14.39 -3.33 13.43
C ALA A 69 -13.13 -4.21 13.46
N ALA A 70 -12.65 -4.60 14.65
CA ALA A 70 -11.51 -5.49 14.83
C ALA A 70 -11.74 -6.86 14.17
N ASP A 71 -12.95 -7.40 14.30
CA ASP A 71 -13.37 -8.67 13.71
C ASP A 71 -13.85 -8.52 12.25
N GLN A 72 -13.60 -7.36 11.63
CA GLN A 72 -13.93 -7.08 10.22
C GLN A 72 -15.43 -7.27 9.87
N GLN A 73 -16.32 -7.05 10.82
CA GLN A 73 -17.77 -7.15 10.64
C GLN A 73 -18.34 -5.89 9.96
N TRP A 74 -17.85 -5.60 8.75
CA TRP A 74 -18.09 -4.33 8.05
C TRP A 74 -19.55 -4.12 7.66
N GLN A 75 -20.33 -5.19 7.48
CA GLN A 75 -21.78 -5.07 7.27
C GLN A 75 -22.48 -4.47 8.49
N ALA A 76 -22.10 -4.90 9.69
CA ALA A 76 -22.62 -4.36 10.95
C ALA A 76 -22.20 -2.90 11.17
N ILE A 77 -20.92 -2.59 10.92
CA ILE A 77 -20.43 -1.20 10.96
C ILE A 77 -21.15 -0.31 9.95
N SER A 78 -21.39 -0.80 8.73
CA SER A 78 -22.14 -0.08 7.69
C SER A 78 -23.59 0.19 8.10
N MET A 79 -24.26 -0.77 8.75
CA MET A 79 -25.59 -0.58 9.31
C MET A 79 -25.60 0.55 10.35
N LEU A 80 -24.68 0.50 11.32
CA LEU A 80 -24.53 1.54 12.36
C LEU A 80 -24.21 2.91 11.76
N TRP A 81 -23.38 2.96 10.72
CA TRP A 81 -23.06 4.21 10.02
C TRP A 81 -24.29 4.81 9.34
N ARG A 82 -25.03 4.00 8.58
CA ARG A 82 -26.22 4.44 7.81
C ARG A 82 -27.36 4.90 8.73
N SER A 83 -27.49 4.33 9.91
CA SER A 83 -28.48 4.76 10.92
C SER A 83 -28.01 5.95 11.78
N GLY A 84 -26.80 6.46 11.57
CA GLY A 84 -26.24 7.54 12.39
C GLY A 84 -25.85 7.12 13.81
N GLN A 85 -25.82 5.81 14.09
CA GLN A 85 -25.55 5.22 15.41
C GLN A 85 -24.07 4.89 15.63
N LEU A 86 -23.22 4.88 14.59
CA LEU A 86 -21.79 4.54 14.75
C LEU A 86 -21.08 5.57 15.64
N PRO A 87 -20.62 5.18 16.86
CA PRO A 87 -20.05 6.12 17.81
C PRO A 87 -18.74 6.72 17.30
N ASN A 88 -18.42 7.94 17.74
CA ASN A 88 -17.10 8.51 17.53
C ASN A 88 -16.05 7.66 18.27
N GLY A 89 -14.97 7.28 17.58
CA GLY A 89 -13.95 6.38 18.11
C GLY A 89 -13.24 5.60 17.01
N ASN A 90 -12.48 4.58 17.40
CA ASN A 90 -11.62 3.82 16.49
C ASN A 90 -12.44 3.09 15.41
N ALA A 91 -13.58 2.50 15.75
CA ALA A 91 -14.46 1.86 14.76
C ALA A 91 -14.89 2.81 13.62
N LYS A 92 -15.23 4.06 13.96
CA LYS A 92 -15.62 5.08 12.96
C LYS A 92 -14.43 5.53 12.12
N GLN A 93 -13.26 5.68 12.73
CA GLN A 93 -12.01 6.00 12.01
C GLN A 93 -11.60 4.85 11.06
N SER A 94 -11.70 3.60 11.50
CA SER A 94 -11.51 2.41 10.66
C SER A 94 -12.50 2.38 9.49
N TRP A 95 -13.77 2.71 9.74
CA TRP A 95 -14.78 2.82 8.70
C TRP A 95 -14.42 3.90 7.66
N TYR A 96 -13.97 5.07 8.10
CA TYR A 96 -13.54 6.14 7.20
C TYR A 96 -12.39 5.71 6.28
N LEU A 97 -11.37 5.06 6.81
CA LEU A 97 -10.27 4.53 5.98
C LEU A 97 -10.73 3.47 4.99
N ARG A 98 -11.65 2.58 5.42
CA ARG A 98 -12.21 1.54 4.53
C ARG A 98 -13.04 2.14 3.40
N GLN A 99 -13.69 3.28 3.64
CA GLN A 99 -14.49 4.00 2.64
C GLN A 99 -13.66 5.02 1.85
N SER A 100 -12.32 4.99 1.96
CA SER A 100 -11.42 5.94 1.31
C SER A 100 -11.82 7.41 1.53
N MET A 101 -12.35 7.73 2.73
CA MET A 101 -12.80 9.07 3.06
C MET A 101 -11.64 10.05 3.19
N ALA A 102 -11.92 11.32 2.89
CA ALA A 102 -10.97 12.41 2.94
C ALA A 102 -10.19 12.46 4.27
N THR A 103 -8.91 12.82 4.19
CA THR A 103 -7.98 12.88 5.33
C THR A 103 -8.48 13.80 6.45
N ALA A 104 -9.25 14.84 6.13
CA ALA A 104 -9.87 15.75 7.10
C ALA A 104 -10.85 15.04 8.08
N ASN A 105 -11.40 13.88 7.70
CA ASN A 105 -12.26 13.08 8.58
C ASN A 105 -11.46 12.16 9.53
N ILE A 106 -10.17 11.96 9.25
CA ILE A 106 -9.30 11.10 10.03
C ILE A 106 -8.63 11.90 11.13
N SER A 107 -8.68 11.43 12.37
CA SER A 107 -8.05 12.12 13.49
C SER A 107 -6.52 11.90 13.48
N PRO A 108 -5.72 12.94 13.76
CA PRO A 108 -4.27 12.80 13.87
C PRO A 108 -3.84 11.77 14.94
N GLN A 109 -4.56 11.70 16.06
CA GLN A 109 -4.30 10.73 17.13
C GLN A 109 -4.50 9.28 16.64
N TYR A 110 -5.54 9.02 15.83
CA TYR A 110 -5.76 7.70 15.27
C TYR A 110 -4.64 7.35 14.27
N ALA A 111 -4.25 8.31 13.42
CA ALA A 111 -3.15 8.13 12.48
C ALA A 111 -1.82 7.82 13.19
N GLU A 112 -1.50 8.54 14.27
CA GLU A 112 -0.31 8.30 15.11
C GLU A 112 -0.35 6.91 15.76
N GLN A 113 -1.47 6.54 16.40
CA GLN A 113 -1.63 5.21 17.03
C GLN A 113 -1.43 4.07 16.02
N HIS A 114 -1.90 4.26 14.79
CA HIS A 114 -1.78 3.29 13.70
C HIS A 114 -0.55 3.54 12.81
N GLN A 115 0.34 4.45 13.20
CA GLN A 115 1.62 4.86 12.60
C GLN A 115 1.55 5.05 11.07
N PHE A 116 0.63 5.89 10.62
CA PHE A 116 0.59 6.40 9.26
C PHE A 116 0.40 7.91 9.30
N VAL A 117 0.68 8.60 8.19
CA VAL A 117 0.57 10.06 8.11
C VAL A 117 -0.56 10.48 7.17
N LEU A 118 -1.14 11.64 7.45
CA LEU A 118 -2.27 12.22 6.69
C LEU A 118 -1.83 13.33 5.72
N SER A 119 -0.54 13.62 5.68
CA SER A 119 0.04 14.69 4.88
C SER A 119 1.44 14.32 4.41
N LEU A 120 1.82 14.84 3.25
CA LEU A 120 3.14 14.69 2.67
C LEU A 120 4.16 15.70 3.21
N ASN A 121 3.70 16.81 3.82
CA ASN A 121 4.52 17.99 4.09
C ASN A 121 5.69 17.75 5.06
N ASP A 122 5.51 16.84 6.01
CA ASP A 122 6.48 16.59 7.09
C ASP A 122 7.44 15.44 6.77
N LEU A 123 7.28 14.81 5.61
CA LEU A 123 8.14 13.71 5.19
C LEU A 123 9.54 14.21 4.83
N LYS A 124 10.55 13.48 5.32
CA LYS A 124 11.96 13.79 5.08
C LYS A 124 12.62 12.66 4.32
N ALA A 125 13.19 13.01 3.18
CA ALA A 125 14.09 12.14 2.46
C ALA A 125 15.33 11.82 3.31
N GLN A 126 15.89 10.63 3.11
CA GLN A 126 17.11 10.17 3.74
C GLN A 126 18.31 10.48 2.83
N PRO A 127 19.22 11.38 3.23
CA PRO A 127 20.33 11.83 2.36
C PRO A 127 21.33 10.72 1.98
N GLN A 128 21.47 9.71 2.83
CA GLN A 128 22.35 8.56 2.59
C GLN A 128 21.80 7.58 1.55
N CYS A 129 20.54 7.73 1.13
CA CYS A 129 19.86 6.79 0.26
C CYS A 129 20.01 7.21 -1.20
N HIS A 130 20.26 6.22 -2.06
CA HIS A 130 20.37 6.43 -3.50
C HIS A 130 19.04 6.90 -4.09
N PHE A 131 17.95 6.27 -3.66
CA PHE A 131 16.60 6.64 -4.06
C PHE A 131 15.66 6.71 -2.84
N ASN A 132 14.93 7.80 -2.73
CA ASN A 132 13.89 7.97 -1.72
C ASN A 132 12.52 7.73 -2.37
N VAL A 133 11.68 6.92 -1.72
CA VAL A 133 10.42 6.44 -2.27
C VAL A 133 9.26 6.82 -1.35
N LEU A 134 8.27 7.52 -1.91
CA LEU A 134 7.02 7.82 -1.20
C LEU A 134 6.13 6.58 -1.18
N MET A 135 5.62 6.23 -0.01
CA MET A 135 4.68 5.13 0.19
C MET A 135 3.29 5.70 0.43
N MET A 136 2.38 5.55 -0.53
CA MET A 136 1.07 6.17 -0.53
C MET A 136 -0.03 5.11 -0.69
N THR A 137 -1.20 5.33 -0.08
CA THR A 137 -2.34 4.43 -0.24
C THR A 137 -3.68 5.14 -0.04
N ASP A 138 -4.73 4.64 -0.70
CA ASP A 138 -6.09 5.15 -0.66
C ASP A 138 -7.02 4.39 0.29
N HIS A 139 -6.57 3.31 0.95
CA HIS A 139 -7.41 2.43 1.77
C HIS A 139 -6.67 1.82 2.96
N ALA A 140 -7.43 1.23 3.90
CA ALA A 140 -6.91 0.71 5.17
C ALA A 140 -5.91 -0.45 4.99
N ASP A 141 -6.21 -1.43 4.14
CA ASP A 141 -5.37 -2.63 3.98
C ASP A 141 -4.02 -2.30 3.33
N GLY A 142 -3.98 -1.25 2.50
CA GLY A 142 -2.75 -0.73 1.92
C GLY A 142 -1.79 -0.17 2.97
N ILE A 143 -2.31 0.42 4.06
CA ILE A 143 -1.48 0.91 5.18
C ILE A 143 -0.72 -0.26 5.81
N ALA A 144 -1.42 -1.34 6.14
CA ALA A 144 -0.82 -2.52 6.75
C ALA A 144 0.17 -3.21 5.81
N THR A 145 -0.19 -3.32 4.52
CA THR A 145 0.63 -4.01 3.52
C THR A 145 1.91 -3.25 3.19
N LEU A 146 1.84 -1.93 2.99
CA LEU A 146 3.03 -1.11 2.74
C LEU A 146 3.98 -1.10 3.92
N LYS A 147 3.47 -1.08 5.16
CA LYS A 147 4.29 -1.24 6.38
C LYS A 147 5.02 -2.58 6.39
N LEU A 148 4.31 -3.67 6.08
CA LEU A 148 4.90 -5.00 6.00
C LEU A 148 5.99 -5.07 4.94
N PHE A 149 5.75 -4.48 3.75
CA PHE A 149 6.74 -4.44 2.67
C PHE A 149 7.97 -3.63 3.04
N LYS A 150 7.78 -2.44 3.62
CA LYS A 150 8.85 -1.60 4.15
C LYS A 150 9.69 -2.36 5.17
N GLN A 151 9.06 -2.94 6.21
CA GLN A 151 9.75 -3.70 7.24
C GLN A 151 10.53 -4.89 6.66
N ARG A 152 9.92 -5.64 5.74
CA ARG A 152 10.57 -6.78 5.09
C ARG A 152 11.77 -6.34 4.27
N TYR A 153 11.64 -5.28 3.49
CA TYR A 153 12.76 -4.72 2.72
C TYR A 153 13.88 -4.23 3.65
N GLU A 154 13.56 -3.46 4.70
CA GLU A 154 14.57 -2.93 5.62
C GLU A 154 15.32 -4.03 6.38
N SER A 155 14.69 -5.19 6.60
CA SER A 155 15.35 -6.36 7.20
C SER A 155 16.37 -7.03 6.28
N LYS A 156 16.18 -6.92 4.97
CA LYS A 156 17.08 -7.47 3.94
C LYS A 156 17.00 -6.61 2.67
N PRO A 157 17.69 -5.46 2.63
CA PRO A 157 17.60 -4.53 1.51
C PRO A 157 18.14 -5.15 0.22
N GLU A 158 17.47 -4.87 -0.90
CA GLU A 158 17.88 -5.32 -2.23
C GLU A 158 18.02 -4.11 -3.19
N PRO A 159 19.07 -4.04 -4.02
CA PRO A 159 20.18 -4.98 -4.11
C PRO A 159 21.22 -4.83 -3.00
N SER A 160 21.19 -3.71 -2.26
CA SER A 160 22.04 -3.46 -1.09
C SER A 160 21.44 -2.42 -0.15
N ILE A 161 22.07 -2.25 1.01
CA ILE A 161 21.71 -1.20 1.97
C ILE A 161 21.71 0.18 1.32
N ASN A 162 20.78 1.04 1.72
CA ASN A 162 20.60 2.40 1.20
C ASN A 162 20.24 2.51 -0.30
N SER A 163 19.96 1.40 -0.99
CA SER A 163 19.50 1.44 -2.39
C SER A 163 18.17 2.18 -2.53
N PHE A 164 17.18 1.80 -1.71
CA PHE A 164 15.88 2.44 -1.62
C PHE A 164 15.53 2.70 -0.17
N CYS A 165 15.03 3.90 0.11
CA CYS A 165 14.53 4.28 1.42
C CYS A 165 13.09 4.75 1.32
N PHE A 166 12.22 4.09 2.06
CA PHE A 166 10.78 4.31 2.00
C PHE A 166 10.35 5.31 3.05
N SER A 167 9.43 6.21 2.71
CA SER A 167 8.78 7.11 3.67
C SER A 167 7.93 6.32 4.69
N GLU A 168 7.39 7.03 5.68
CA GLU A 168 6.19 6.57 6.37
C GLU A 168 5.02 6.43 5.38
N VAL A 169 4.05 5.57 5.71
CA VAL A 169 2.91 5.35 4.82
C VAL A 169 1.96 6.54 4.91
N VAL A 170 1.63 7.10 3.76
CA VAL A 170 0.76 8.26 3.61
C VAL A 170 -0.60 7.79 3.15
N TYR A 171 -1.63 8.08 3.94
CA TYR A 171 -3.01 7.86 3.51
C TYR A 171 -3.50 9.08 2.71
N VAL A 172 -3.85 8.86 1.45
CA VAL A 172 -4.27 9.91 0.50
C VAL A 172 -5.74 9.83 0.11
N ALA A 173 -6.53 8.96 0.76
CA ALA A 173 -7.94 8.80 0.47
C ALA A 173 -8.21 8.58 -1.04
N ASN A 174 -9.33 9.03 -1.56
CA ASN A 174 -9.72 8.90 -2.97
C ASN A 174 -9.18 10.00 -3.91
N GLN A 175 -8.14 10.73 -3.52
CA GLN A 175 -7.67 11.93 -4.24
C GLN A 175 -7.24 11.65 -5.69
N PHE A 176 -6.50 10.56 -5.91
CA PHE A 176 -5.97 10.20 -7.23
C PHE A 176 -6.85 9.21 -7.99
N GLN A 177 -8.07 8.91 -7.50
CA GLN A 177 -9.09 8.08 -8.16
C GLN A 177 -8.52 6.86 -8.90
N CYS A 178 -7.81 6.00 -8.16
CA CYS A 178 -7.13 4.86 -8.73
C CYS A 178 -8.13 3.80 -9.20
N ASN A 179 -8.12 3.52 -10.51
CA ASN A 179 -9.06 2.60 -11.14
C ASN A 179 -8.30 1.48 -11.86
N SER A 180 -8.96 0.33 -12.03
CA SER A 180 -8.45 -0.72 -12.92
C SER A 180 -9.18 -0.65 -14.26
N SER A 181 -8.44 -0.34 -15.32
CA SER A 181 -8.92 -0.41 -16.71
C SER A 181 -8.14 -1.51 -17.41
N ASP A 182 -8.83 -2.47 -18.03
CA ASP A 182 -8.22 -3.66 -18.63
C ASP A 182 -7.28 -4.43 -17.67
N ASN A 183 -7.67 -4.51 -16.39
CA ASN A 183 -6.90 -5.07 -15.28
C ASN A 183 -5.57 -4.36 -14.95
N VAL A 184 -5.22 -3.26 -15.61
CA VAL A 184 -4.04 -2.45 -15.28
C VAL A 184 -4.45 -1.33 -14.33
N LEU A 185 -3.75 -1.21 -13.20
CA LEU A 185 -4.00 -0.14 -12.24
C LEU A 185 -3.42 1.19 -12.72
N GLN A 186 -4.25 2.22 -12.78
CA GLN A 186 -3.82 3.59 -13.08
C GLN A 186 -4.55 4.57 -12.18
N CYS A 187 -3.84 5.61 -11.73
CA CYS A 187 -4.40 6.71 -10.98
C CYS A 187 -4.42 7.98 -11.83
N ASP A 188 -5.40 8.85 -11.56
CA ASP A 188 -5.46 10.20 -12.08
C ASP A 188 -4.49 11.10 -11.31
N TRP A 189 -3.37 11.43 -11.95
CA TRP A 189 -2.33 12.28 -11.40
C TRP A 189 -2.54 13.77 -11.67
N TYR A 190 -3.60 14.21 -12.37
CA TYR A 190 -3.84 15.63 -12.61
C TYR A 190 -4.08 16.40 -11.30
N GLN A 191 -4.64 15.75 -10.28
CA GLN A 191 -4.82 16.31 -8.94
C GLN A 191 -3.50 16.51 -8.18
N ALA A 192 -2.36 16.04 -8.72
CA ALA A 192 -1.05 16.22 -8.07
C ALA A 192 -0.59 17.67 -7.99
N GLU A 193 -1.15 18.57 -8.81
CA GLU A 193 -0.78 20.00 -8.80
C GLU A 193 -1.24 20.71 -7.52
N ASP A 194 -2.33 20.24 -6.91
CA ASP A 194 -2.87 20.79 -5.65
C ASP A 194 -2.06 20.36 -4.42
N TYR A 195 -1.06 19.49 -4.60
CA TYR A 195 -0.19 18.99 -3.53
C TYR A 195 1.13 19.74 -3.45
N THR A 196 1.56 19.94 -2.20
CA THR A 196 2.95 20.25 -1.90
C THR A 196 3.69 18.92 -1.69
N TRP A 197 4.59 18.59 -2.61
CA TRP A 197 5.37 17.36 -2.60
C TRP A 197 6.64 17.52 -1.78
N PRO A 198 7.08 16.49 -1.04
CA PRO A 198 8.26 16.60 -0.21
C PRO A 198 9.52 16.57 -1.09
N ALA A 199 10.44 17.50 -0.83
CA ALA A 199 11.73 17.52 -1.52
C ALA A 199 12.55 16.24 -1.25
N GLY A 200 13.35 15.86 -2.25
CA GLY A 200 14.33 14.78 -2.12
C GLY A 200 13.78 13.37 -2.33
N PHE A 201 12.52 13.23 -2.77
CA PHE A 201 11.94 11.93 -3.19
C PHE A 201 12.03 11.74 -4.70
N ASP A 202 12.29 10.51 -5.13
CA ASP A 202 12.54 10.14 -6.53
C ASP A 202 11.38 9.38 -7.16
N PHE A 203 10.73 8.51 -6.36
CA PHE A 203 9.69 7.59 -6.83
C PHE A 203 8.48 7.57 -5.90
N ILE A 204 7.36 7.06 -6.40
CA ILE A 204 6.13 6.82 -5.66
C ILE A 204 5.76 5.35 -5.74
N VAL A 205 5.36 4.76 -4.62
CA VAL A 205 4.58 3.52 -4.57
C VAL A 205 3.16 3.93 -4.15
N MET A 206 2.21 3.80 -5.06
CA MET A 206 0.80 4.03 -4.83
C MET A 206 0.08 2.69 -4.71
N MET A 207 -0.35 2.36 -3.50
CA MET A 207 -1.07 1.12 -3.21
C MET A 207 -2.57 1.35 -3.21
N SER A 208 -3.27 0.75 -4.18
CA SER A 208 -4.73 0.77 -4.27
C SER A 208 -5.37 -0.54 -3.81
N GLU A 209 -6.70 -0.57 -3.75
CA GLU A 209 -7.44 -1.79 -3.40
C GLU A 209 -7.42 -2.84 -4.53
N GLN A 210 -7.34 -2.43 -5.81
CA GLN A 210 -7.56 -3.30 -6.97
C GLN A 210 -6.63 -2.99 -8.15
N GLY A 211 -6.56 -3.91 -9.12
CA GLY A 211 -5.80 -3.75 -10.36
C GLY A 211 -4.40 -4.38 -10.32
N SER A 212 -3.83 -4.69 -11.47
CA SER A 212 -2.52 -5.35 -11.60
C SER A 212 -1.39 -4.36 -11.43
N ALA A 213 -0.29 -4.84 -10.85
CA ALA A 213 0.89 -4.04 -10.60
C ALA A 213 1.53 -3.55 -11.91
N ASN A 214 2.09 -2.35 -11.88
CA ASN A 214 2.90 -1.79 -12.97
C ASN A 214 3.74 -0.60 -12.48
N VAL A 215 4.77 -0.27 -13.24
CA VAL A 215 5.50 0.99 -13.11
C VAL A 215 5.34 1.87 -14.34
N ARG A 216 5.01 3.14 -14.11
CA ARG A 216 4.99 4.18 -15.14
C ARG A 216 5.51 5.49 -14.58
N GLY A 217 6.50 6.08 -15.26
CA GLY A 217 6.97 7.43 -14.95
C GLY A 217 7.48 7.60 -13.52
N GLY A 218 8.18 6.61 -12.96
CA GLY A 218 8.66 6.66 -11.58
C GLY A 218 7.59 6.42 -10.52
N ILE A 219 6.40 5.94 -10.93
CA ILE A 219 5.29 5.60 -10.05
C ILE A 219 4.98 4.12 -10.21
N MET A 220 5.14 3.37 -9.12
CA MET A 220 4.66 1.99 -8.98
C MET A 220 3.21 2.03 -8.51
N HIS A 221 2.33 1.43 -9.29
CA HIS A 221 0.98 1.11 -8.88
C HIS A 221 0.94 -0.35 -8.47
N ILE A 222 0.42 -0.66 -7.29
CA ILE A 222 0.32 -2.04 -6.79
C ILE A 222 -0.95 -2.19 -5.95
N ASN A 223 -1.57 -3.36 -5.94
CA ASN A 223 -2.71 -3.59 -5.05
C ASN A 223 -2.28 -4.27 -3.73
N SER A 224 -3.06 -4.10 -2.67
CA SER A 224 -2.76 -4.63 -1.34
C SER A 224 -2.81 -6.16 -1.21
N THR A 225 -3.36 -6.86 -2.19
CA THR A 225 -3.38 -8.34 -2.24
C THR A 225 -2.15 -8.94 -2.94
N GLN A 226 -1.35 -8.13 -3.63
CA GLN A 226 -0.14 -8.62 -4.31
C GLN A 226 0.90 -9.10 -3.30
N PRO A 227 1.66 -10.16 -3.61
CA PRO A 227 2.73 -10.62 -2.75
C PRO A 227 3.96 -9.71 -2.86
N TYR A 228 4.79 -9.70 -1.82
CA TYR A 228 6.04 -8.91 -1.77
C TYR A 228 6.99 -9.17 -2.95
N ALA A 229 6.97 -10.37 -3.55
CA ALA A 229 7.80 -10.67 -4.72
C ALA A 229 7.44 -9.78 -5.92
N VAL A 230 6.16 -9.49 -6.12
CA VAL A 230 5.68 -8.54 -7.15
C VAL A 230 6.16 -7.14 -6.82
N PHE A 231 6.06 -6.70 -5.56
CA PHE A 231 6.63 -5.41 -5.14
C PHE A 231 8.13 -5.30 -5.46
N LEU A 232 8.91 -6.35 -5.21
CA LEU A 232 10.34 -6.37 -5.52
C LEU A 232 10.60 -6.33 -7.04
N HIS A 233 9.82 -7.07 -7.82
CA HIS A 233 9.84 -7.04 -9.29
C HIS A 233 9.59 -5.62 -9.81
N GLU A 234 8.50 -4.98 -9.35
CA GLU A 234 8.17 -3.62 -9.77
C GLU A 234 9.24 -2.61 -9.33
N LEU A 235 9.88 -2.81 -8.17
CA LEU A 235 10.95 -1.93 -7.69
C LEU A 235 12.15 -1.92 -8.64
N MET A 236 12.44 -3.02 -9.33
CA MET A 236 13.51 -3.09 -10.34
C MET A 236 13.23 -2.21 -11.56
N HIS A 237 11.96 -2.02 -11.93
CA HIS A 237 11.60 -1.14 -13.05
C HIS A 237 11.97 0.33 -12.78
N PHE A 238 12.05 0.79 -11.52
CA PHE A 238 12.57 2.13 -11.21
C PHE A 238 14.01 2.34 -11.68
N ASN A 239 14.80 1.28 -11.79
CA ASN A 239 16.15 1.36 -12.35
C ASN A 239 16.24 0.92 -13.82
N GLY A 240 15.10 0.81 -14.50
CA GLY A 240 15.04 0.57 -15.94
C GLY A 240 15.20 -0.90 -16.35
N PHE A 241 15.03 -1.84 -15.41
CA PHE A 241 14.83 -3.25 -15.78
C PHE A 241 13.56 -3.38 -16.60
N GLU A 242 13.55 -4.34 -17.53
CA GLU A 242 12.41 -4.59 -18.41
C GLU A 242 11.89 -6.02 -18.22
N ASP A 243 10.59 -6.18 -18.47
CA ASP A 243 9.96 -7.50 -18.45
C ASP A 243 10.54 -8.42 -19.52
N GLU A 244 10.73 -9.68 -19.15
CA GLU A 244 11.29 -10.73 -20.01
C GLU A 244 10.22 -11.66 -20.58
N TYR A 245 8.95 -11.47 -20.21
CA TYR A 245 7.79 -12.17 -20.76
C TYR A 245 7.17 -11.40 -21.94
N THR A 246 6.08 -11.93 -22.49
CA THR A 246 5.38 -11.31 -23.62
C THR A 246 4.82 -9.94 -23.23
N LEU A 247 5.34 -8.90 -23.88
CA LEU A 247 4.93 -7.52 -23.65
C LEU A 247 3.66 -7.17 -24.43
N PRO A 248 2.93 -6.10 -24.05
CA PRO A 248 1.88 -5.55 -24.87
C PRO A 248 2.38 -5.23 -26.28
N THR A 249 1.56 -5.51 -27.30
CA THR A 249 1.93 -5.46 -28.72
C THR A 249 2.66 -4.17 -29.11
N GLN A 250 2.17 -3.01 -28.67
CA GLN A 250 2.78 -1.72 -29.00
C GLN A 250 4.16 -1.54 -28.35
N LYS A 251 4.30 -1.88 -27.07
CA LYS A 251 5.60 -1.86 -26.36
C LYS A 251 6.58 -2.82 -27.01
N GLN A 252 6.12 -4.01 -27.38
CA GLN A 252 6.92 -4.99 -28.08
C GLN A 252 7.41 -4.47 -29.44
N GLN A 253 6.53 -3.89 -30.27
CA GLN A 253 6.92 -3.32 -31.56
C GLN A 253 8.01 -2.26 -31.43
N TRP A 254 7.85 -1.33 -30.47
CA TRP A 254 8.84 -0.29 -30.21
C TRP A 254 10.16 -0.85 -29.67
N LEU A 255 10.10 -1.72 -28.66
CA LEU A 255 11.29 -2.30 -28.01
C LEU A 255 12.11 -3.14 -28.99
N CYS A 256 11.43 -3.95 -29.81
CA CYS A 256 12.11 -4.85 -30.73
C CYS A 256 12.73 -4.12 -31.92
N GLN A 257 12.42 -2.84 -32.16
CA GLN A 257 13.09 -2.01 -33.16
C GLN A 257 14.43 -1.42 -32.67
N GLN A 258 14.65 -1.42 -31.35
CA GLN A 258 15.91 -0.96 -30.75
C GLN A 258 17.07 -1.93 -31.02
N GLN A 259 18.29 -1.54 -30.65
CA GLN A 259 19.51 -2.33 -30.84
C GLN A 259 20.47 -2.15 -29.67
N GLY A 260 21.17 -3.22 -29.27
CA GLY A 260 22.15 -3.19 -28.18
C GLY A 260 21.51 -3.38 -26.80
N HIS A 261 22.14 -2.83 -25.77
CA HIS A 261 21.58 -2.82 -24.41
C HIS A 261 20.41 -1.83 -24.34
N VAL A 262 19.20 -2.36 -24.21
CA VAL A 262 17.97 -1.57 -24.09
C VAL A 262 17.49 -1.47 -22.65
N ALA A 263 17.89 -2.43 -21.82
CA ALA A 263 17.70 -2.47 -20.38
C ALA A 263 18.90 -3.17 -19.72
N PRO A 264 19.09 -3.03 -18.39
CA PRO A 264 20.14 -3.75 -17.66
C PRO A 264 20.08 -5.27 -17.85
N ASN A 265 18.88 -5.82 -18.00
CA ASN A 265 18.61 -7.25 -18.18
C ASN A 265 18.16 -7.63 -19.60
N LEU A 266 18.18 -6.70 -20.57
CA LEU A 266 17.69 -6.97 -21.92
C LEU A 266 18.58 -6.37 -23.02
N PHE A 267 18.95 -7.22 -23.98
CA PHE A 267 19.78 -6.86 -25.12
C PHE A 267 19.10 -7.26 -26.44
N ILE A 268 19.08 -6.37 -27.43
CA ILE A 268 18.49 -6.64 -28.74
C ILE A 268 19.60 -6.80 -29.80
N ALA A 269 19.75 -8.02 -30.31
CA ALA A 269 20.88 -8.46 -31.14
C ALA A 269 20.72 -8.17 -32.64
N ARG A 270 20.14 -7.03 -33.03
CA ARG A 270 19.99 -6.62 -34.45
C ARG A 270 21.36 -6.48 -35.12
N GLN A 271 21.86 -7.57 -35.71
CA GLN A 271 23.18 -7.70 -36.34
C GLN A 271 24.38 -7.53 -35.38
N LEU A 272 24.12 -7.40 -34.08
CA LEU A 272 25.16 -7.38 -33.05
C LEU A 272 25.29 -8.75 -32.39
N LYS A 273 26.50 -9.09 -31.97
CA LYS A 273 26.71 -10.26 -31.10
C LYS A 273 26.19 -9.93 -29.69
N PRO A 274 25.33 -10.77 -29.10
CA PRO A 274 24.91 -10.58 -27.71
C PRO A 274 26.10 -10.74 -26.76
N PRO A 275 26.04 -10.17 -25.54
CA PRO A 275 27.08 -10.37 -24.54
C PRO A 275 27.32 -11.85 -24.25
N ILE A 276 28.56 -12.21 -23.94
CA ILE A 276 28.94 -13.60 -23.65
C ILE A 276 28.11 -14.11 -22.46
N GLY A 277 27.54 -15.31 -22.59
CA GLY A 277 26.73 -15.97 -21.57
C GLY A 277 25.24 -15.62 -21.58
N TRP A 278 24.83 -14.57 -22.29
CA TRP A 278 23.42 -14.20 -22.39
C TRP A 278 22.64 -15.18 -23.27
N GLN A 279 21.40 -15.46 -22.89
CA GLN A 279 20.50 -16.42 -23.54
C GLN A 279 19.30 -15.71 -24.15
N LYS A 280 18.59 -16.35 -25.07
CA LYS A 280 17.41 -15.73 -25.67
C LYS A 280 16.32 -15.50 -24.61
N SER A 281 15.68 -14.33 -24.69
CA SER A 281 14.54 -13.93 -23.85
C SER A 281 13.24 -14.15 -24.61
N ILE A 282 12.13 -14.40 -23.90
CA ILE A 282 10.80 -14.54 -24.54
C ILE A 282 10.35 -13.20 -25.16
N ALA A 283 10.80 -12.08 -24.59
CA ALA A 283 10.65 -10.75 -25.19
C ALA A 283 11.05 -10.75 -26.68
N CYS A 284 10.36 -9.95 -27.49
CA CYS A 284 10.59 -9.95 -28.95
C CYS A 284 10.44 -11.32 -29.63
N ASN A 285 9.47 -12.11 -29.17
CA ASN A 285 9.10 -13.41 -29.72
C ASN A 285 10.29 -14.39 -29.80
N ASN A 286 11.21 -14.33 -28.83
CA ASN A 286 12.38 -15.22 -28.75
C ASN A 286 13.32 -15.18 -29.97
N ASN A 287 13.23 -14.11 -30.78
CA ASN A 287 14.00 -14.00 -32.02
C ASN A 287 15.24 -13.11 -31.86
N LEU A 288 15.09 -11.97 -31.19
CA LEU A 288 16.11 -10.91 -31.18
C LEU A 288 16.57 -10.50 -29.78
N ALA A 289 15.77 -10.78 -28.74
CA ALA A 289 16.08 -10.35 -27.39
C ALA A 289 16.88 -11.41 -26.63
N TYR A 290 17.80 -10.95 -25.80
CA TYR A 290 18.65 -11.76 -24.94
C TYR A 290 18.57 -11.24 -23.50
N LYS A 291 18.64 -12.15 -22.54
CA LYS A 291 18.67 -11.92 -21.10
C LYS A 291 19.94 -12.53 -20.48
N PRO A 292 20.38 -12.05 -19.31
CA PRO A 292 21.67 -12.44 -18.72
C PRO A 292 21.72 -13.88 -18.18
N SER A 293 20.58 -14.53 -17.94
CA SER A 293 20.51 -15.86 -17.32
C SER A 293 19.78 -16.90 -18.18
N PRO A 294 20.21 -18.17 -18.22
CA PRO A 294 19.42 -19.28 -18.76
C PRO A 294 18.18 -19.59 -17.90
N ASP A 295 18.25 -19.34 -16.59
CA ASP A 295 17.21 -19.70 -15.64
C ASP A 295 16.03 -18.71 -15.67
N TRP A 296 14.90 -19.10 -15.08
CA TRP A 296 13.79 -18.19 -14.83
C TRP A 296 14.23 -17.07 -13.89
N SER A 297 14.01 -15.84 -14.32
CA SER A 297 14.35 -14.63 -13.56
C SER A 297 13.09 -14.02 -12.93
N ILE A 298 13.29 -13.14 -11.95
CA ILE A 298 12.23 -12.30 -11.40
C ILE A 298 11.57 -11.41 -12.46
N MET A 299 12.30 -11.02 -13.51
CA MET A 299 11.76 -10.21 -14.62
C MET A 299 10.98 -11.05 -15.65
N GLN A 300 11.12 -12.37 -15.62
CA GLN A 300 10.32 -13.29 -16.45
C GLN A 300 9.09 -13.80 -15.71
N TYR A 301 9.20 -14.04 -14.40
CA TYR A 301 8.12 -14.49 -13.53
C TYR A 301 8.17 -13.75 -12.20
N GLN A 302 7.16 -12.92 -11.95
CA GLN A 302 7.14 -11.95 -10.84
C GLN A 302 7.23 -12.57 -9.43
N LEU A 303 6.91 -13.87 -9.29
CA LEU A 303 6.97 -14.58 -8.01
C LEU A 303 8.34 -15.22 -7.72
N MET A 304 9.27 -15.18 -8.68
CA MET A 304 10.60 -15.72 -8.50
C MET A 304 11.42 -14.82 -7.57
N GLY A 305 12.30 -15.44 -6.77
CA GLY A 305 13.26 -14.69 -5.96
C GLY A 305 14.34 -14.00 -6.81
N LEU A 306 14.90 -12.91 -6.28
CA LEU A 306 16.03 -12.22 -6.89
C LEU A 306 17.30 -13.09 -6.83
N SER A 307 17.79 -13.50 -7.99
CA SER A 307 19.05 -14.25 -8.10
C SER A 307 20.27 -13.34 -7.89
N GLU A 308 21.40 -13.92 -7.53
CA GLU A 308 22.65 -13.17 -7.33
C GLU A 308 23.09 -12.42 -8.59
N GLN A 309 22.91 -13.02 -9.78
CA GLN A 309 23.24 -12.35 -11.03
C GLN A 309 22.39 -11.09 -11.26
N TYR A 310 21.08 -11.14 -10.97
CA TYR A 310 20.21 -9.97 -11.12
C TYR A 310 20.46 -8.93 -10.03
N ARG A 311 20.80 -9.36 -8.80
CA ARG A 311 21.24 -8.46 -7.73
C ARG A 311 22.48 -7.66 -8.15
N GLN A 312 23.47 -8.32 -8.74
CA GLN A 312 24.69 -7.65 -9.22
C GLN A 312 24.42 -6.68 -10.38
N LEU A 313 23.56 -7.07 -11.33
CA LEU A 313 23.13 -6.17 -12.40
C LEU A 313 22.40 -4.95 -11.85
N TRP A 314 21.54 -5.15 -10.85
CA TRP A 314 20.78 -4.07 -10.24
C TRP A 314 21.71 -3.12 -9.48
N GLN A 315 22.63 -3.65 -8.68
CA GLN A 315 23.64 -2.85 -8.01
C GLN A 315 24.49 -2.03 -8.99
N LYS A 316 24.90 -2.65 -10.10
CA LYS A 316 25.64 -1.94 -11.16
C LYS A 316 24.80 -0.81 -11.74
N GLN A 317 23.52 -1.03 -11.99
CA GLN A 317 22.64 -0.02 -12.55
C GLN A 317 22.39 1.17 -11.60
N ILE A 318 22.32 0.92 -10.28
CA ILE A 318 22.25 2.00 -9.29
C ILE A 318 23.52 2.85 -9.30
N ASN A 319 24.69 2.21 -9.39
CA ASN A 319 25.98 2.90 -9.32
C ASN A 319 26.42 3.53 -10.65
N GLN A 320 26.01 2.93 -11.78
CA GLN A 320 26.44 3.25 -13.14
C GLN A 320 25.25 3.04 -14.10
N PRO A 321 24.25 3.93 -14.07
CA PRO A 321 23.01 3.74 -14.81
C PRO A 321 23.25 3.78 -16.32
N LEU A 322 22.77 2.74 -17.03
CA LEU A 322 22.69 2.71 -18.49
C LEU A 322 21.81 3.86 -19.03
N THR A 323 20.73 4.16 -18.30
CA THR A 323 19.76 5.22 -18.58
C THR A 323 19.41 5.92 -17.28
N LYS A 324 19.19 7.23 -17.33
CA LYS A 324 18.72 7.97 -16.15
C LYS A 324 17.34 7.42 -15.74
N PRO A 325 17.14 7.05 -14.46
CA PRO A 325 15.82 6.70 -13.95
C PRO A 325 14.82 7.84 -14.20
N VAL A 326 13.62 7.50 -14.65
CA VAL A 326 12.52 8.45 -14.80
C VAL A 326 11.91 8.67 -13.43
N ARG A 327 12.00 9.89 -12.88
CA ARG A 327 11.44 10.24 -11.57
C ARG A 327 9.99 10.69 -11.72
N PHE A 328 9.21 10.61 -10.65
CA PHE A 328 7.79 11.00 -10.71
C PHE A 328 7.60 12.47 -11.10
N LEU A 329 8.52 13.36 -10.70
CA LEU A 329 8.49 14.77 -11.10
C LEU A 329 8.74 14.97 -12.60
N ASP A 330 9.59 14.14 -13.23
CA ASP A 330 9.80 14.19 -14.68
C ASP A 330 8.51 13.79 -15.41
N TYR A 331 7.80 12.80 -14.88
CA TYR A 331 6.52 12.36 -15.41
C TYR A 331 5.43 13.42 -15.24
N PHE A 332 5.36 14.08 -14.08
CA PHE A 332 4.43 15.19 -13.87
C PHE A 332 4.72 16.35 -14.82
N ALA A 333 5.99 16.69 -15.04
CA ALA A 333 6.36 17.70 -16.03
C ALA A 333 5.96 17.29 -17.46
N PHE A 334 6.11 16.00 -17.82
CA PHE A 334 5.62 15.47 -19.10
C PHE A 334 4.10 15.61 -19.26
N LEU A 335 3.33 15.46 -18.18
CA LEU A 335 1.89 15.70 -18.16
C LEU A 335 1.51 17.20 -18.16
N GLY A 336 2.48 18.10 -18.06
CA GLY A 336 2.28 19.55 -18.00
C GLY A 336 1.94 20.10 -16.62
N LEU A 337 2.09 19.29 -15.57
CA LEU A 337 1.79 19.66 -14.17
C LEU A 337 2.93 20.47 -13.55
N LYS A 338 2.59 21.45 -12.70
CA LYS A 338 3.58 22.23 -11.93
C LYS A 338 3.37 22.08 -10.42
N PRO A 339 3.66 20.89 -9.86
CA PRO A 339 3.49 20.64 -8.44
C PRO A 339 4.36 21.58 -7.59
N SER A 340 3.82 22.01 -6.45
CA SER A 340 4.62 22.68 -5.43
C SER A 340 5.53 21.67 -4.74
N ILE A 341 6.75 22.08 -4.37
CA ILE A 341 7.69 21.22 -3.64
C ILE A 341 8.06 21.90 -2.32
N THR A 342 8.12 21.16 -1.21
CA THR A 342 8.59 21.70 0.07
C THR A 342 10.02 22.20 -0.05
N MET A 343 10.37 23.28 0.65
CA MET A 343 11.76 23.69 0.70
C MET A 343 12.58 22.63 1.45
N ALA A 344 13.62 22.10 0.82
CA ALA A 344 14.59 21.27 1.53
C ALA A 344 15.15 22.08 2.71
N SER A 345 15.08 21.52 3.92
CA SER A 345 15.62 22.19 5.11
C SER A 345 17.16 22.20 5.03
N THR A 346 17.72 23.14 4.28
CA THR A 346 19.13 23.52 4.42
C THR A 346 19.22 24.41 5.66
N LYS A 347 19.30 23.81 6.85
CA LYS A 347 20.04 24.46 7.94
C LYS A 347 21.52 24.37 7.61
N HIS A 348 21.96 25.17 6.64
CA HIS A 348 23.32 25.65 6.67
C HIS A 348 23.35 26.75 7.73
N SER A 349 23.82 26.39 8.93
CA SER A 349 24.45 27.39 9.78
C SER A 349 25.63 27.92 8.99
N PHE A 350 25.51 29.13 8.46
CA PHE A 350 26.68 29.92 8.16
C PHE A 350 27.33 30.20 9.52
N SER A 351 28.43 29.49 9.79
CA SER A 351 29.41 29.90 10.77
C SER A 351 30.26 30.97 10.09
N ASP A 352 30.09 32.20 10.58
CA ASP A 352 30.84 33.45 10.41
C ASP A 352 31.29 33.87 9.00
#